data_AF-A0A522S183-F1
#
_entry.id   AF-A0A522S183-F1
#
_cell.length_a   1.000
_cell.length_b   1.000
_cell.length_c   1.000
_cell.angle_alpha   90.00
_cell.angle_beta   90.00
_cell.angle_gamma   90.00
#
_symmetry.space_group_name_H-M   'P 1'
#
loop_
_entity.id
_entity.type
_entity.pdbx_description
1 polymer ?
#
loop_
_entity_poly.entity_id
_entity_poly.type
_entity_poly.pdbx_seq_one_letter_code
_entity_poly.pdbx_strand_id
1 'polypeptide(L)'
;MRRIYSSPRVENVERLVAVMAEHGIATKVTNRRAYDSKSYSNFSYARPGNSEDWPAVWVSHAKDHSRARQVMRDIGIEPVTRYADELVNYRFQQKGGRGAAYTASRVRTAVLIAVVIAVAIYGAKLLSMW
;
A
#
# COMPACT_ATOMS: atom_id res chain seq x y z
N MET A 1 13.27 18.31 -13.62
CA MET A 1 12.45 17.10 -13.89
C MET A 1 11.67 16.72 -12.66
N ARG A 2 10.40 16.30 -12.79
CA ARG A 2 9.57 15.92 -11.65
C ARG A 2 8.82 14.60 -11.94
N ARG A 3 8.89 13.65 -11.01
CA ARG A 3 8.24 12.34 -11.14
C ARG A 3 6.73 12.50 -11.05
N ILE A 4 6.01 11.89 -11.99
CA ILE A 4 4.54 11.93 -12.04
C ILE A 4 3.88 10.58 -11.81
N TYR A 5 4.57 9.49 -12.15
CA TYR A 5 4.04 8.13 -12.09
C TYR A 5 5.16 7.09 -11.98
N SER A 6 4.88 5.98 -11.31
CA SER A 6 5.76 4.81 -11.21
C SER A 6 4.91 3.55 -11.10
N SER A 7 5.28 2.50 -11.83
CA SER A 7 4.53 1.24 -11.86
C SER A 7 5.50 0.08 -12.04
N PRO A 8 5.27 -1.07 -11.37
CA PRO A 8 6.07 -2.28 -11.58
C PRO A 8 5.85 -2.88 -12.98
N ARG A 9 4.72 -2.56 -13.63
CA ARG A 9 4.38 -2.96 -15.00
C ARG A 9 4.89 -1.91 -15.99
N VAL A 10 5.77 -2.31 -16.89
CA VAL A 10 6.40 -1.43 -17.89
C VAL A 10 5.38 -0.94 -18.92
N GLU A 11 4.39 -1.77 -19.26
CA GLU A 11 3.34 -1.47 -20.22
C GLU A 11 2.49 -0.28 -19.77
N ASN A 12 2.24 -0.16 -18.46
CA ASN A 12 1.53 0.99 -17.90
C ASN A 12 2.34 2.28 -18.03
N VAL A 13 3.67 2.18 -17.89
CA VAL A 13 4.58 3.31 -18.07
C VAL A 13 4.62 3.74 -19.54
N GLU A 14 4.68 2.79 -20.46
CA GLU A 14 4.68 3.07 -21.91
C GLU A 14 3.37 3.67 -22.39
N ARG A 15 2.22 3.15 -21.93
CA ARG A 15 0.91 3.75 -22.22
C ARG A 15 0.82 5.19 -21.74
N LEU A 16 1.30 5.47 -20.52
CA LEU A 16 1.29 6.84 -20.00
C LEU A 16 2.21 7.76 -20.83
N VAL A 17 3.37 7.27 -21.26
CA VAL A 17 4.26 8.03 -22.14
C VAL A 17 3.59 8.34 -23.48
N ALA A 18 2.87 7.40 -24.07
CA ALA A 18 2.11 7.62 -25.30
C ALA A 18 1.03 8.70 -25.12
N VAL A 19 0.21 8.59 -24.08
CA VAL A 19 -0.82 9.61 -23.75
C VAL A 19 -0.19 10.99 -23.53
N MET A 20 0.96 11.06 -22.85
CA MET A 20 1.66 12.33 -22.63
C MET A 20 2.21 12.91 -23.94
N ALA A 21 2.73 12.07 -24.83
CA ALA A 21 3.22 12.47 -26.13
C ALA A 21 2.09 13.03 -27.02
N GLU A 22 0.91 12.41 -27.01
CA GLU A 22 -0.29 12.90 -27.71
C GLU A 22 -0.69 14.32 -27.26
N HIS A 23 -0.44 14.65 -25.99
CA HIS A 23 -0.73 15.98 -25.43
C HIS A 23 0.44 16.98 -25.56
N GLY A 24 1.51 16.61 -26.27
CA GLY A 24 2.70 17.44 -26.49
C GLY A 24 3.58 17.60 -25.25
N ILE A 25 3.49 16.69 -24.27
CA ILE A 25 4.22 16.77 -23.01
C ILE A 25 5.49 15.92 -23.11
N ALA A 26 6.65 16.58 -23.02
CA ALA A 26 7.94 15.89 -23.04
C ALA A 26 8.19 15.12 -21.72
N THR A 27 8.39 13.81 -21.85
CA THR A 27 8.63 12.91 -20.71
C THR A 27 9.94 12.14 -20.85
N LYS A 28 10.48 11.68 -19.71
CA LYS A 28 11.65 10.81 -19.62
C LYS A 28 11.31 9.62 -18.73
N VAL A 29 11.69 8.42 -19.16
CA VAL A 29 11.52 7.20 -18.37
C VAL A 29 12.84 6.83 -17.71
N THR A 30 12.81 6.49 -16.41
CA THR A 30 13.95 5.92 -15.66
C THR A 30 13.62 4.51 -15.21
N ASN A 31 14.65 3.74 -14.84
CA ASN A 31 14.53 2.35 -14.39
C ASN A 31 13.79 1.42 -15.37
N ARG A 32 13.80 1.78 -16.66
CA ARG A 32 13.37 0.86 -17.73
C ARG A 32 14.41 -0.25 -17.81
N ARG A 33 14.02 -1.48 -17.45
CA ARG A 33 14.88 -2.65 -17.65
C ARG A 33 15.07 -2.85 -19.15
N ALA A 34 16.32 -2.87 -19.60
CA ALA A 34 16.65 -3.04 -21.03
C ALA A 34 16.39 -4.48 -21.52
N TYR A 35 16.35 -5.45 -20.61
CA TYR A 35 16.04 -6.85 -20.90
C TYR A 35 14.59 -7.13 -20.51
N ASP A 36 13.70 -6.99 -21.48
CA ASP A 36 12.28 -7.35 -21.39
C ASP A 36 12.11 -8.86 -21.59
N SER A 37 12.70 -9.65 -20.69
CA SER A 37 12.24 -11.04 -20.58
C SER A 37 10.83 -10.95 -20.04
N LYS A 38 9.84 -11.35 -20.85
CA LYS A 38 8.44 -11.52 -20.46
C LYS A 38 8.43 -12.09 -19.05
N SER A 39 8.22 -11.22 -18.05
CA SER A 39 8.33 -11.64 -16.67
C SER A 39 7.05 -12.39 -16.38
N TYR A 40 7.07 -13.70 -16.67
CA TYR A 40 6.04 -14.65 -16.28
C TYR A 40 5.97 -14.80 -14.74
N SER A 41 6.88 -14.13 -14.00
CA SER A 41 6.76 -13.97 -12.56
C SER A 41 5.54 -13.11 -12.25
N ASN A 42 4.48 -13.77 -11.78
CA ASN A 42 3.28 -13.11 -11.28
C ASN A 42 3.67 -12.16 -10.15
N PHE A 43 3.53 -10.84 -10.40
CA PHE A 43 3.66 -9.81 -9.38
C PHE A 43 2.72 -10.13 -8.22
N SER A 44 3.28 -10.41 -7.05
CA SER A 44 2.51 -10.65 -5.84
C SER A 44 2.23 -9.31 -5.14
N TYR A 45 0.96 -8.94 -5.02
CA TYR A 45 0.54 -7.79 -4.20
C TYR A 45 0.79 -8.01 -2.70
N ALA A 46 1.06 -9.25 -2.26
CA ALA A 46 1.42 -9.56 -0.88
C ALA A 46 2.90 -9.24 -0.57
N ARG A 47 3.76 -9.16 -1.59
CA ARG A 47 5.17 -8.75 -1.47
C ARG A 47 5.57 -7.89 -2.67
N PRO A 48 5.09 -6.64 -2.73
CA PRO A 48 5.60 -5.69 -3.71
C PRO A 48 7.10 -5.48 -3.42
N GLY A 49 7.96 -5.66 -4.42
CA GLY A 49 9.38 -5.29 -4.31
C GLY A 49 9.59 -3.80 -4.02
N ASN A 50 10.83 -3.35 -3.86
CA ASN A 50 11.10 -1.93 -3.58
C ASN A 50 10.55 -1.03 -4.70
N SER A 51 9.71 -0.07 -4.33
CA SER A 51 9.05 0.84 -5.29
C SER A 51 10.03 1.80 -5.97
N GLU A 52 11.21 1.99 -5.39
CA GLU A 52 12.29 2.81 -5.97
C GLU A 52 12.86 2.19 -7.25
N ASP A 53 12.84 0.86 -7.37
CA ASP A 53 13.38 0.14 -8.53
C ASP A 53 12.38 0.09 -9.70
N TRP A 54 11.15 0.57 -9.50
CA TRP A 54 10.12 0.50 -10.53
C TRP A 54 10.39 1.51 -11.65
N PRO A 55 10.05 1.15 -12.90
CA PRO A 55 9.99 2.09 -13.99
C PRO A 55 9.17 3.34 -13.62
N ALA A 56 9.73 4.51 -13.87
CA ALA A 56 9.12 5.78 -13.48
C ALA A 56 9.13 6.81 -14.62
N VAL A 57 8.05 7.58 -14.72
CA VAL A 57 7.86 8.66 -15.69
C VAL A 57 8.12 10.00 -15.04
N TRP A 58 8.97 10.79 -15.68
CA TRP A 58 9.36 12.13 -15.28
C TRP A 58 8.96 13.12 -16.36
N VAL A 59 8.40 14.26 -15.97
CA VAL A 59 8.17 15.38 -16.90
C VAL A 59 9.45 16.18 -17.02
N SER A 60 9.87 16.47 -18.26
CA SER A 60 11.11 17.18 -18.56
C SER A 60 11.04 18.63 -18.09
N HIS A 61 9.98 19.35 -18.45
CA HIS A 61 9.78 20.76 -18.10
C HIS A 61 8.87 20.95 -16.89
N ALA A 62 9.26 21.82 -15.96
CA ALA A 62 8.46 22.09 -14.76
C ALA A 62 7.08 22.71 -15.07
N LYS A 63 7.00 23.53 -16.13
CA LYS A 63 5.75 24.17 -16.58
C LYS A 63 4.67 23.17 -17.02
N ASP A 64 5.07 22.03 -17.57
CA ASP A 64 4.14 21.04 -18.10
C ASP A 64 3.58 20.11 -17.00
N HIS A 65 4.09 20.22 -15.77
CA HIS A 65 3.73 19.33 -14.67
C HIS A 65 2.25 19.44 -14.28
N SER A 66 1.70 20.66 -14.19
CA SER A 66 0.29 20.85 -13.86
C SER A 66 -0.64 20.30 -14.94
N ARG A 67 -0.27 20.50 -16.22
CA ARG A 67 -0.98 19.97 -17.38
C ARG A 67 -0.92 18.44 -17.41
N ALA A 68 0.25 17.85 -17.16
CA ALA A 68 0.40 16.39 -17.07
C ALA A 68 -0.51 15.79 -16.00
N ARG A 69 -0.61 16.42 -14.82
CA ARG A 69 -1.53 15.97 -13.77
C ARG A 69 -2.99 16.08 -14.15
N GLN A 70 -3.35 17.08 -14.97
CA GLN A 70 -4.71 17.22 -15.48
C GLN A 70 -5.04 16.08 -16.44
N VAL A 71 -4.18 15.84 -17.45
CA VAL A 71 -4.32 14.71 -18.39
C VAL A 71 -4.45 13.38 -17.65
N MET A 72 -3.65 13.15 -16.60
CA MET A 72 -3.76 11.94 -15.78
C MET A 72 -5.11 11.81 -15.08
N ARG A 73 -5.64 12.89 -14.50
CA ARG A 73 -6.97 12.88 -13.87
C ARG A 73 -8.08 12.63 -14.88
N ASP A 74 -7.97 13.19 -16.08
CA ASP A 74 -8.96 13.05 -17.14
C ASP A 74 -9.10 11.58 -17.59
N ILE A 75 -8.01 10.81 -17.55
CA ILE A 75 -8.00 9.36 -17.81
C ILE A 75 -8.26 8.50 -16.56
N GLY A 76 -8.60 9.12 -15.42
CA GLY A 76 -8.90 8.44 -14.16
C GLY A 76 -7.69 7.95 -13.36
N ILE A 77 -6.48 8.40 -13.68
CA ILE A 77 -5.26 8.08 -12.94
C ILE A 77 -4.94 9.21 -11.95
N GLU A 78 -5.01 8.91 -10.65
CA GLU A 78 -4.63 9.88 -9.63
C GLU A 78 -3.11 10.09 -9.65
N PRO A 79 -2.60 11.33 -9.86
CA PRO A 79 -1.17 11.56 -9.96
C PRO A 79 -0.49 11.48 -8.59
N VAL A 80 0.76 11.00 -8.56
CA VAL A 80 1.52 10.79 -7.32
C VAL A 80 1.54 12.06 -6.46
N THR A 81 1.03 11.97 -5.25
CA THR A 81 1.17 13.02 -4.23
C THR A 81 2.40 12.73 -3.37
N ARG A 82 3.16 13.75 -3.01
CA ARG A 82 4.23 13.59 -2.02
C ARG A 82 3.59 13.12 -0.71
N TYR A 83 4.21 12.14 -0.04
CA TYR A 83 3.68 11.55 1.19
C TYR A 83 2.38 10.77 1.02
N ALA A 84 2.07 10.26 -0.18
CA ALA A 84 0.89 9.41 -0.39
C ALA A 84 0.88 8.22 0.57
N ASP A 85 2.01 7.55 0.75
CA ASP A 85 2.14 6.39 1.63
C ASP A 85 1.98 6.77 3.10
N GLU A 86 2.55 7.90 3.52
CA GLU A 86 2.36 8.42 4.88
C GLU A 86 0.91 8.87 5.13
N LEU A 87 0.25 9.49 4.14
CA LEU A 87 -1.16 9.87 4.20
C LEU A 87 -2.08 8.66 4.24
N VAL A 88 -1.75 7.61 3.48
CA VAL A 88 -2.46 6.34 3.48
C VAL A 88 -2.26 5.65 4.83
N ASN A 89 -1.04 5.57 5.35
CA ASN A 89 -0.74 5.06 6.68
C ASN A 89 -1.42 5.87 7.78
N TYR A 90 -1.46 7.19 7.67
CA TYR A 90 -2.15 8.07 8.61
C TYR A 90 -3.67 7.84 8.57
N ARG A 91 -4.26 7.74 7.37
CA ARG A 91 -5.68 7.40 7.21
C ARG A 91 -6.00 6.00 7.72
N PHE A 92 -5.14 5.02 7.48
CA PHE A 92 -5.30 3.66 8.03
C PHE A 92 -5.20 3.69 9.54
N GLN A 93 -4.19 4.34 10.14
CA GLN A 93 -4.07 4.50 11.59
C GLN A 93 -5.28 5.22 12.21
N GLN A 94 -5.86 6.18 11.48
CA GLN A 94 -7.04 6.94 11.93
C GLN A 94 -8.35 6.15 11.78
N LYS A 95 -8.48 5.25 10.78
CA LYS A 95 -9.70 4.47 10.51
C LYS A 95 -9.70 3.03 11.01
N GLY A 96 -8.55 2.42 11.35
CA GLY A 96 -8.48 1.03 11.83
C GLY A 96 -7.12 0.74 12.45
N GLY A 97 -7.00 0.21 13.66
CA GLY A 97 -7.70 -1.00 14.07
C GLY A 97 -7.29 -1.38 15.48
N ARG A 98 -7.37 -0.43 16.43
CA ARG A 98 -7.21 -0.77 17.85
C ARG A 98 -8.47 -1.40 18.43
N GLY A 99 -9.66 -1.12 17.89
CA GLY A 99 -10.93 -1.60 18.46
C GLY A 99 -11.06 -3.12 18.54
N ALA A 100 -11.07 -3.82 17.39
CA ALA A 100 -11.40 -5.24 17.34
C ALA A 100 -10.31 -6.16 17.94
N ALA A 101 -9.03 -5.86 17.72
CA ALA A 101 -7.94 -6.65 18.28
C ALA A 101 -7.79 -6.46 19.81
N TYR A 102 -8.08 -5.26 20.30
CA TYR A 102 -8.05 -4.94 21.73
C TYR A 102 -9.26 -5.51 22.48
N THR A 103 -10.45 -5.49 21.86
CA THR A 103 -11.63 -6.14 22.45
C THR A 103 -11.45 -7.65 22.49
N ALA A 104 -10.92 -8.27 21.42
CA ALA A 104 -10.64 -9.70 21.38
C ALA A 104 -9.63 -10.13 22.46
N SER A 105 -8.56 -9.36 22.69
CA SER A 105 -7.58 -9.68 23.73
C SER A 105 -8.15 -9.57 25.14
N ARG A 106 -8.94 -8.53 25.43
CA ARG A 106 -9.63 -8.38 26.73
C ARG A 106 -10.61 -9.50 27.01
N VAL A 107 -11.41 -9.89 26.01
CA VAL A 107 -12.37 -11.00 26.15
C VAL A 107 -11.63 -12.32 26.40
N ARG A 108 -10.55 -12.59 25.64
CA ARG A 108 -9.72 -13.77 25.86
C ARG A 108 -9.15 -13.82 27.29
N THR A 109 -8.62 -12.70 27.79
CA THR A 109 -8.08 -12.62 29.15
C THR A 109 -9.17 -12.82 30.21
N ALA A 110 -10.35 -12.22 30.03
CA ALA A 110 -11.47 -12.41 30.95
C ALA A 110 -11.92 -13.88 31.04
N VAL A 111 -12.00 -14.57 29.89
CA VAL A 111 -12.35 -15.99 29.84
C VAL A 111 -11.31 -16.85 30.56
N LEU A 112 -10.01 -16.60 30.34
CA LEU A 112 -8.94 -17.36 31.02
C LEU A 112 -8.98 -17.16 32.54
N ILE A 113 -9.21 -15.93 33.00
CA ILE A 113 -9.37 -15.64 34.43
C ILE A 113 -10.58 -16.38 35.01
N ALA A 114 -11.71 -16.37 34.30
CA ALA A 114 -12.91 -17.09 34.74
C ALA A 114 -12.68 -18.59 34.88
N VAL A 115 -11.95 -19.21 33.94
CA VAL A 115 -11.59 -20.63 34.00
C VAL A 115 -10.68 -20.92 35.20
N VAL A 116 -9.66 -20.08 35.45
CA VAL A 116 -8.75 -20.25 36.60
C VAL A 116 -9.51 -20.15 37.91
N ILE A 117 -10.42 -19.18 38.05
CA ILE A 117 -11.27 -19.05 39.24
C ILE A 117 -12.16 -20.28 39.42
N ALA A 118 -12.80 -20.76 38.35
CA ALA A 118 -13.65 -21.95 38.41
C ALA A 118 -12.87 -23.19 38.87
N VAL A 119 -11.65 -23.39 38.36
CA VAL A 119 -10.76 -24.49 38.76
C VAL A 119 -10.33 -24.34 40.23
N ALA A 120 -9.98 -23.13 40.67
CA ALA A 120 -9.59 -22.88 42.07
C ALA A 120 -10.74 -23.17 43.04
N ILE A 121 -11.98 -22.74 42.70
CA ILE A 121 -13.18 -23.02 43.51
C ILE A 121 -13.44 -24.53 43.56
N TYR A 122 -13.37 -25.23 42.43
CA TYR A 122 -13.57 -26.67 42.38
C TYR A 122 -12.50 -27.43 43.19
N GLY A 123 -11.23 -27.02 43.07
CA GLY A 123 -10.13 -27.61 43.84
C GLY A 123 -10.27 -27.39 45.34
N ALA A 124 -10.63 -26.18 45.76
CA ALA A 124 -10.88 -25.88 47.17
C ALA A 124 -12.05 -26.69 47.74
N LYS A 125 -13.13 -26.84 46.96
CA LYS A 125 -14.28 -27.66 47.36
C LYS A 125 -13.91 -29.14 47.49
N LEU A 126 -13.10 -29.65 46.57
CA LEU A 126 -12.60 -31.02 46.60
C LEU A 126 -11.72 -31.28 47.84
N LEU A 127 -10.85 -30.33 48.19
CA LEU A 127 -10.02 -30.41 49.40
C LEU A 127 -10.83 -30.31 50.70
N SER A 128 -11.96 -29.57 50.71
CA SER A 128 -12.82 -29.45 51.90
C SER A 128 -13.71 -30.68 52.15
N MET A 129 -13.82 -31.58 51.17
CA MET A 129 -14.73 -32.74 51.20
C MET A 129 -14.01 -34.05 51.51
N TRP A 130 -12.70 -34.00 51.76
CA TRP A 130 -11.86 -35.11 52.19
C TRP A 130 -11.32 -34.81 53.58
#